data_AF-A0A316W6H3-F1
#
_entry.id   AF-A0A316W6H3-F1
#
_cell.length_a   1.000
_cell.length_b   1.000
_cell.length_c   1.000
_cell.angle_alpha   90.00
_cell.angle_beta   90.00
_cell.angle_gamma   90.00
#
_symmetry.space_group_name_H-M   'P 1'
#
loop_
_entity.id
_entity.type
_entity.pdbx_description
1 polymer ?
#
loop_
_entity_poly.entity_id
_entity_poly.type
_entity_poly.pdbx_seq_one_letter_code
_entity_poly.pdbx_strand_id
1 'polypeptide(L)'
;MVLYIIGLGLADEKDITLRGLEAIRSSSRVYLEAYTSILMLSNTSALEKLWGKPVIMAHRETVELEADDIIRDCKDGNVSFCVVGDPLSATTHTDLILRAKASGATVRVVHNASIMTAIASSGLQPYNFGQTVSVPFAQVDSWLPRIAENLQHGMHTLVLGDIKVREQSEEDMARGIQRYQPPRYMLIPQLIEKLLSASEAHSQGLAKSSLPVAPILSAQNTLAVALCRMGAESEGIYAGTLAELHALAAATPEEARAEEEADDADELASEAELDKRRAQRAEERAHTAFGAPLHSLVIVGSRIHDMEARYAGQYKVTGSRWDDVAREVYGCRD
;
A
#
# COMPACT_ATOMS: atom_id res chain seq x y z
N MET A 1 24.23 -15.64 19.92
CA MET A 1 23.39 -14.44 20.09
C MET A 1 22.54 -14.29 18.84
N VAL A 2 21.28 -13.87 19.00
CA VAL A 2 20.25 -13.99 17.96
C VAL A 2 19.67 -12.63 17.58
N LEU A 3 19.64 -12.34 16.28
CA LEU A 3 18.80 -11.31 15.69
C LEU A 3 17.48 -11.94 15.26
N TYR A 4 16.40 -11.59 15.95
CA TYR A 4 15.05 -11.95 15.56
C TYR A 4 14.52 -10.92 14.58
N ILE A 5 14.03 -11.37 13.43
CA ILE A 5 13.28 -10.54 12.48
C ILE A 5 11.82 -10.97 12.58
N ILE A 6 10.95 -10.10 13.11
CA ILE A 6 9.62 -10.48 13.60
C ILE A 6 8.54 -9.71 12.85
N GLY A 7 7.62 -10.43 12.21
CA GLY A 7 6.41 -9.85 11.63
C GLY A 7 5.37 -9.54 12.71
N LEU A 8 4.81 -8.34 12.66
CA LEU A 8 3.79 -7.88 13.61
C LEU A 8 2.37 -8.16 13.15
N GLY A 9 2.16 -8.50 11.87
CA GLY A 9 0.83 -8.60 11.29
C GLY A 9 0.29 -7.24 10.85
N LEU A 10 -1.02 -7.09 10.65
CA LEU A 10 -1.56 -6.05 9.75
C LEU A 10 -2.19 -4.85 10.46
N ALA A 11 -2.72 -5.02 11.66
CA ALA A 11 -3.55 -4.02 12.32
C ALA A 11 -2.94 -3.48 13.61
N ASP A 12 -2.94 -4.27 14.68
CA ASP A 12 -2.65 -3.81 16.04
C ASP A 12 -1.64 -4.70 16.77
N GLU A 13 -1.38 -4.41 18.05
CA GLU A 13 -0.41 -5.15 18.86
C GLU A 13 -0.75 -6.63 19.06
N LYS A 14 -1.99 -7.06 18.80
CA LYS A 14 -2.49 -8.41 19.04
C LYS A 14 -2.31 -9.33 17.84
N ASP A 15 -2.02 -8.78 16.66
CA ASP A 15 -1.72 -9.59 15.47
C ASP A 15 -0.36 -10.29 15.57
N ILE A 16 0.48 -9.91 16.53
CA ILE A 16 1.75 -10.58 16.75
C ILE A 16 1.53 -12.05 17.12
N THR A 17 2.28 -12.94 16.47
CA THR A 17 2.25 -14.36 16.84
C THR A 17 2.79 -14.56 18.27
N LEU A 18 2.31 -15.60 18.96
CA LEU A 18 2.84 -15.98 20.28
C LEU A 18 4.37 -16.17 20.25
N ARG A 19 4.89 -16.76 19.18
CA ARG A 19 6.33 -16.92 18.95
C ARG A 19 7.07 -15.58 18.84
N GLY A 20 6.48 -14.61 18.14
CA GLY A 20 7.02 -13.26 18.02
C GLY A 20 7.07 -12.57 19.38
N LEU A 21 5.98 -12.64 20.16
CA LEU A 21 5.90 -12.06 21.49
C LEU A 21 6.94 -12.65 22.46
N GLU A 22 7.11 -13.97 22.45
CA GLU A 22 8.15 -14.65 23.24
C GLU A 22 9.56 -14.21 22.85
N ALA A 23 9.84 -14.08 21.55
CA ALA A 23 11.12 -13.62 21.04
C ALA A 23 11.44 -12.18 21.48
N ILE A 24 10.47 -11.26 21.37
CA ILE A 24 10.58 -9.88 21.85
C ILE A 24 10.89 -9.85 23.35
N ARG A 25 10.12 -10.59 24.16
CA ARG A 25 10.34 -10.68 25.61
C ARG A 25 11.70 -11.27 25.99
N SER A 26 12.29 -12.11 25.13
CA SER A 26 13.65 -12.63 25.33
C SER A 26 14.79 -11.68 24.91
N SER A 27 14.48 -10.59 24.19
CA SER A 27 15.49 -9.73 23.54
C SER A 27 15.92 -8.54 24.41
N SER A 28 17.20 -8.26 24.54
CA SER A 28 17.70 -7.10 25.31
C SER A 28 17.32 -5.77 24.68
N ARG A 29 17.18 -5.71 23.34
CA ARG A 29 16.75 -4.53 22.58
C ARG A 29 15.67 -4.89 21.58
N VAL A 30 14.75 -3.95 21.38
CA VAL A 30 13.61 -4.10 20.47
C VAL A 30 13.55 -2.88 19.56
N TYR A 31 13.76 -3.11 18.28
CA TYR A 31 13.63 -2.13 17.21
C TYR A 31 12.27 -2.28 16.54
N LEU A 32 11.61 -1.17 16.26
CA LEU A 32 10.39 -1.11 15.46
C LEU A 32 10.67 -0.31 14.19
N GLU A 33 10.54 -0.97 13.06
CA GLU A 33 10.59 -0.38 11.74
C GLU A 33 9.27 0.36 11.46
N ALA A 34 9.33 1.56 10.89
CA ALA A 34 8.16 2.46 10.74
C ALA A 34 8.12 3.25 9.42
N TYR A 35 8.74 2.73 8.35
CA TYR A 35 8.80 3.36 7.03
C TYR A 35 8.32 2.46 5.87
N THR A 36 8.24 1.14 6.06
CA THR A 36 7.76 0.19 5.05
C THR A 36 6.25 0.01 5.10
N SER A 37 5.66 0.16 6.29
CA SER A 37 4.22 0.14 6.55
C SER A 37 3.95 0.71 7.95
N ILE A 38 2.68 0.87 8.32
CA ILE A 38 2.26 1.37 9.63
C ILE A 38 1.26 0.41 10.28
N LEU A 39 1.41 0.23 11.60
CA LEU A 39 0.33 -0.31 12.42
C LEU A 39 -0.75 0.76 12.59
N MET A 40 -1.99 0.32 12.79
CA MET A 40 -3.15 1.19 13.02
C MET A 40 -3.19 1.72 14.45
N LEU A 41 -2.01 2.03 15.01
CA LEU A 41 -1.81 2.49 16.37
C LEU A 41 -1.40 3.97 16.37
N SER A 42 -1.97 4.75 17.30
CA SER A 42 -1.62 6.16 17.46
C SER A 42 -0.21 6.38 18.02
N ASN A 43 0.35 5.40 18.74
CA ASN A 43 1.70 5.43 19.30
C ASN A 43 2.17 4.02 19.71
N THR A 44 3.42 3.91 20.16
CA THR A 44 4.05 2.66 20.58
C THR A 44 3.67 2.20 22.00
N SER A 45 2.89 2.97 22.77
CA SER A 45 2.61 2.66 24.18
C SER A 45 1.88 1.33 24.37
N ALA A 46 0.96 1.00 23.46
CA ALA A 46 0.27 -0.29 23.47
C ALA A 46 1.25 -1.47 23.29
N LEU A 47 2.21 -1.32 22.35
CA LEU A 47 3.27 -2.30 22.09
C LEU A 47 4.19 -2.44 23.31
N GLU A 48 4.70 -1.33 23.85
CA GLU A 48 5.58 -1.33 25.02
C GLU A 48 4.93 -1.98 26.24
N LYS A 49 3.63 -1.71 26.46
CA LYS A 49 2.84 -2.33 27.52
C LYS A 49 2.68 -3.84 27.33
N LEU A 50 2.40 -4.30 26.11
CA LEU A 50 2.24 -5.73 25.80
C LEU A 50 3.58 -6.48 25.90
N TRP A 51 4.65 -5.87 25.37
CA TRP A 51 5.98 -6.45 25.28
C TRP A 51 6.74 -6.38 26.61
N GLY A 52 6.40 -5.42 27.47
CA GLY A 52 7.09 -5.15 28.72
C GLY A 52 8.49 -4.58 28.51
N LYS A 53 8.73 -3.93 27.36
CA LYS A 53 10.04 -3.41 26.93
C LYS A 53 9.88 -2.10 26.18
N PRO A 54 10.84 -1.16 26.33
CA PRO A 54 10.86 0.04 25.53
C PRO A 54 11.12 -0.28 24.06
N VAL A 55 10.55 0.51 23.17
CA VAL A 55 10.70 0.37 21.72
C VAL A 55 11.65 1.43 21.18
N ILE A 56 12.62 1.00 20.38
CA ILE A 56 13.54 1.88 19.66
C ILE A 56 13.03 2.02 18.23
N MET A 57 12.65 3.23 17.83
CA MET A 57 12.21 3.48 16.45
C MET A 57 13.39 3.36 15.49
N ALA A 58 13.24 2.53 14.45
CA ALA A 58 14.21 2.35 13.38
C ALA A 58 13.67 3.00 12.10
N HIS A 59 14.27 4.14 11.73
CA HIS A 59 13.94 4.85 10.50
C HIS A 59 14.72 4.30 9.31
N ARG A 60 14.36 4.74 8.09
CA ARG A 60 15.00 4.26 6.85
C ARG A 60 16.52 4.42 6.90
N GLU A 61 17.03 5.56 7.39
CA GLU A 61 18.47 5.80 7.53
C GLU A 61 19.11 4.78 8.48
N THR A 62 18.47 4.53 9.63
CA THR A 62 18.97 3.59 10.64
C THR A 62 19.04 2.15 10.10
N VAL A 63 18.10 1.76 9.25
CA VAL A 63 17.99 0.38 8.76
C VAL A 63 18.81 0.15 7.50
N GLU A 64 18.89 1.12 6.58
CA GLU A 64 19.55 0.94 5.29
C GLU A 64 21.01 1.42 5.29
N LEU A 65 21.30 2.50 6.03
CA LEU A 65 22.62 3.12 6.11
C LEU A 65 23.38 2.69 7.37
N GLU A 66 22.69 2.63 8.52
CA GLU A 66 23.31 2.40 9.84
C GLU A 66 22.98 1.01 10.43
N ALA A 67 22.64 0.04 9.57
CA ALA A 67 22.32 -1.34 9.96
C ALA A 67 23.35 -1.98 10.90
N ASP A 68 24.62 -1.56 10.77
CA ASP A 68 25.73 -2.02 11.58
C ASP A 68 25.54 -1.75 13.07
N ASP A 69 24.80 -0.72 13.47
CA ASP A 69 24.48 -0.45 14.87
C ASP A 69 23.52 -1.50 15.45
N ILE A 70 22.46 -1.85 14.70
CA ILE A 70 21.51 -2.92 15.08
C ILE A 70 22.25 -4.27 15.18
N ILE A 71 23.15 -4.53 14.24
CA ILE A 71 23.95 -5.75 14.21
C ILE A 71 24.98 -5.78 15.35
N ARG A 72 25.62 -4.63 15.66
CA ARG A 72 26.59 -4.52 16.76
C ARG A 72 25.94 -4.88 18.09
N ASP A 73 24.70 -4.46 18.30
CA ASP A 73 23.96 -4.73 19.53
C ASP A 73 23.65 -6.22 19.75
N CYS A 74 23.67 -7.02 18.67
CA CYS A 74 23.59 -8.48 18.77
C CYS A 74 24.84 -9.10 19.41
N LYS A 75 25.92 -8.32 19.65
CA LYS A 75 27.08 -8.77 20.44
C LYS A 75 26.84 -8.76 21.95
N ASP A 76 25.83 -8.03 22.40
CA ASP A 76 25.54 -7.84 23.83
C ASP A 76 24.27 -8.60 24.28
N GLY A 77 23.59 -9.31 23.36
CA GLY A 77 22.39 -10.08 23.67
C GLY A 77 21.55 -10.43 22.45
N ASN A 78 20.32 -10.87 22.70
CA ASN A 78 19.33 -11.08 21.65
C ASN A 78 18.69 -9.74 21.26
N VAL A 79 18.52 -9.48 19.97
CA VAL A 79 17.88 -8.26 19.45
C VAL A 79 16.66 -8.65 18.66
N SER A 80 15.55 -7.93 18.84
CA SER A 80 14.35 -8.06 18.00
C SER A 80 14.25 -6.87 17.07
N PHE A 81 14.06 -7.13 15.78
CA PHE A 81 13.75 -6.17 14.75
C PHE A 81 12.33 -6.47 14.25
N CYS A 82 11.39 -5.61 14.59
CA CYS A 82 9.96 -5.81 14.37
C CYS A 82 9.51 -5.02 13.13
N VAL A 83 8.74 -5.68 12.27
CA VAL A 83 8.31 -5.18 10.96
C VAL A 83 6.81 -5.35 10.85
N VAL A 84 6.11 -4.33 10.33
CA VAL A 84 4.67 -4.42 10.09
C VAL A 84 4.39 -5.41 8.95
N GLY A 85 3.39 -6.27 9.13
CA GLY A 85 3.08 -7.38 8.24
C GLY A 85 4.03 -8.56 8.44
N ASP A 86 4.53 -9.11 7.34
CA ASP A 86 5.52 -10.17 7.31
C ASP A 86 6.88 -9.62 6.86
N PRO A 87 7.99 -9.98 7.52
CA PRO A 87 9.27 -9.32 7.28
C PRO A 87 9.89 -9.56 5.91
N LEU A 88 9.42 -10.54 5.13
CA LEU A 88 10.04 -10.94 3.85
C LEU A 88 9.07 -10.87 2.66
N SER A 89 7.84 -10.39 2.85
CA SER A 89 6.83 -10.39 1.79
C SER A 89 6.95 -9.21 0.81
N ALA A 90 7.24 -8.00 1.30
CA ALA A 90 7.25 -6.78 0.49
C ALA A 90 8.25 -5.73 1.03
N THR A 91 9.40 -6.18 1.53
CA THR A 91 10.39 -5.32 2.19
C THR A 91 11.81 -5.62 1.71
N THR A 92 12.75 -4.74 2.05
CA THR A 92 14.18 -4.85 1.71
C THR A 92 15.02 -5.47 2.85
N HIS A 93 14.38 -6.01 3.90
CA HIS A 93 15.09 -6.50 5.10
C HIS A 93 15.99 -7.73 4.87
N THR A 94 15.93 -8.33 3.68
CA THR A 94 16.90 -9.34 3.25
C THR A 94 18.34 -8.82 3.33
N ASP A 95 18.58 -7.54 3.05
CA ASP A 95 19.92 -6.94 3.18
C ASP A 95 20.41 -6.95 4.63
N LEU A 96 19.59 -6.52 5.60
CA LEU A 96 19.89 -6.60 7.03
C LEU A 96 20.22 -8.04 7.47
N ILE A 97 19.46 -9.02 6.98
CA ILE A 97 19.70 -10.44 7.26
C ILE A 97 21.06 -10.90 6.72
N LEU A 98 21.41 -10.49 5.50
CA LEU A 98 22.69 -10.84 4.88
C LEU A 98 23.87 -10.23 5.65
N ARG A 99 23.79 -8.94 5.99
CA ARG A 99 24.82 -8.25 6.79
C ARG A 99 24.97 -8.87 8.18
N ALA A 100 23.86 -9.20 8.85
CA ALA A 100 23.88 -9.84 10.16
C ALA A 100 24.51 -11.25 10.11
N LYS A 101 24.22 -12.04 9.07
CA LYS A 101 24.87 -13.35 8.88
C LYS A 101 26.36 -13.20 8.59
N ALA A 102 26.75 -12.23 7.78
CA ALA A 102 28.15 -11.96 7.45
C ALA A 102 28.98 -11.53 8.67
N SER A 103 28.37 -10.87 9.66
CA SER A 103 29.02 -10.51 10.92
C SER A 103 29.06 -11.65 11.96
N GLY A 104 28.51 -12.83 11.63
CA GLY A 104 28.48 -14.01 12.49
C GLY A 104 27.28 -14.08 13.45
N ALA A 105 26.29 -13.19 13.33
CA ALA A 105 25.08 -13.27 14.12
C ALA A 105 24.16 -14.41 13.65
N THR A 106 23.51 -15.09 14.58
CA THR A 106 22.44 -16.05 14.25
C THR A 106 21.16 -15.27 13.94
N VAL A 107 20.59 -15.44 12.76
CA VAL A 107 19.32 -14.77 12.40
C VAL A 107 18.17 -15.76 12.49
N ARG A 108 17.06 -15.35 13.12
CA ARG A 108 15.80 -16.12 13.18
C ARG A 108 14.64 -15.26 12.68
N VAL A 109 13.98 -15.70 11.62
CA VAL A 109 12.79 -15.02 11.10
C VAL A 109 11.54 -15.63 11.75
N VAL A 110 10.65 -14.77 12.23
CA VAL A 110 9.31 -15.11 12.71
C VAL A 110 8.30 -14.47 11.77
N HIS A 111 7.67 -15.30 10.95
CA HIS A 111 6.67 -14.88 9.96
C HIS A 111 5.35 -14.46 10.59
N ASN A 112 4.56 -13.70 9.85
CA ASN A 112 3.20 -13.31 10.23
C ASN A 112 2.29 -13.11 9.01
N ALA A 113 1.05 -12.66 9.22
CA ALA A 113 0.15 -12.22 8.17
C ALA A 113 0.74 -11.04 7.38
N SER A 114 0.45 -11.02 6.09
CA SER A 114 0.94 -10.04 5.12
C SER A 114 -0.20 -9.61 4.21
N ILE A 115 -0.11 -8.40 3.64
CA ILE A 115 -1.07 -7.98 2.60
C ILE A 115 -1.06 -8.98 1.44
N MET A 116 0.10 -9.55 1.10
CA MET A 116 0.28 -10.60 0.09
C MET A 116 -0.51 -11.88 0.37
N THR A 117 -0.89 -12.12 1.63
CA THR A 117 -1.75 -13.24 2.02
C THR A 117 -3.20 -12.82 2.25
N ALA A 118 -3.42 -11.61 2.77
CA ALA A 118 -4.75 -11.03 2.97
C ALA A 118 -5.45 -10.67 1.65
N ILE A 119 -4.72 -10.64 0.51
CA ILE A 119 -5.34 -10.49 -0.82
C ILE A 119 -6.45 -11.51 -1.10
N ALA A 120 -6.43 -12.68 -0.46
CA ALA A 120 -7.48 -13.69 -0.59
C ALA A 120 -8.86 -13.15 -0.15
N SER A 121 -8.90 -12.17 0.77
CA SER A 121 -10.14 -11.52 1.20
C SER A 121 -10.86 -10.78 0.07
N SER A 122 -10.16 -10.46 -1.03
CA SER A 122 -10.79 -9.91 -2.24
C SER A 122 -11.79 -10.86 -2.90
N GLY A 123 -11.82 -12.14 -2.50
CA GLY A 123 -12.57 -13.21 -3.17
C GLY A 123 -11.84 -13.82 -4.37
N LEU A 124 -10.69 -13.25 -4.74
CA LEU A 124 -9.82 -13.76 -5.78
C LEU A 124 -8.77 -14.70 -5.19
N GLN A 125 -8.43 -15.70 -5.96
CA GLN A 125 -7.63 -16.81 -5.48
C GLN A 125 -6.13 -16.47 -5.57
N PRO A 126 -5.36 -16.56 -4.47
CA PRO A 126 -3.96 -16.13 -4.46
C PRO A 126 -3.05 -16.81 -5.50
N TYR A 127 -3.33 -18.05 -5.89
CA TYR A 127 -2.53 -18.74 -6.93
C TYR A 127 -2.72 -18.17 -8.35
N ASN A 128 -3.76 -17.36 -8.56
CA ASN A 128 -4.03 -16.67 -9.83
C ASN A 128 -3.39 -15.28 -9.90
N PHE A 129 -2.65 -14.84 -8.88
CA PHE A 129 -1.94 -13.57 -8.89
C PHE A 129 -0.57 -13.71 -9.57
N GLY A 130 -0.25 -12.73 -10.41
CA GLY A 130 1.04 -12.60 -11.06
C GLY A 130 2.00 -11.72 -10.27
N GLN A 131 2.85 -10.97 -10.98
CA GLN A 131 3.80 -10.06 -10.34
C GLN A 131 3.06 -8.91 -9.62
N THR A 132 3.30 -8.74 -8.32
CA THR A 132 2.89 -7.55 -7.56
C THR A 132 3.66 -6.33 -8.06
N VAL A 133 2.99 -5.18 -8.10
CA VAL A 133 3.57 -3.90 -8.51
C VAL A 133 3.43 -2.84 -7.42
N SER A 134 4.38 -1.90 -7.39
CA SER A 134 4.35 -0.73 -6.51
C SER A 134 4.29 0.54 -7.36
N VAL A 135 3.29 1.39 -7.12
CA VAL A 135 3.08 2.63 -7.86
C VAL A 135 3.58 3.82 -7.03
N PRO A 136 4.67 4.49 -7.44
CA PRO A 136 5.23 5.62 -6.69
C PRO A 136 4.42 6.91 -6.89
N PHE A 137 4.59 7.87 -5.98
CA PHE A 137 4.04 9.23 -6.19
C PHE A 137 4.68 9.94 -7.39
N ALA A 138 5.92 9.59 -7.76
CA ALA A 138 6.59 10.12 -8.94
C ALA A 138 5.83 9.78 -10.24
N GLN A 139 5.99 10.61 -11.27
CA GLN A 139 5.39 10.40 -12.59
C GLN A 139 6.26 9.44 -13.42
N VAL A 140 6.21 8.15 -13.06
CA VAL A 140 6.89 7.06 -13.77
C VAL A 140 5.91 5.91 -13.99
N ASP A 141 6.13 5.13 -15.03
CA ASP A 141 5.23 4.09 -15.53
C ASP A 141 5.92 2.71 -15.69
N SER A 142 7.13 2.55 -15.15
CA SER A 142 7.92 1.31 -15.27
C SER A 142 7.26 0.05 -14.70
N TRP A 143 6.22 0.23 -13.87
CA TRP A 143 5.38 -0.82 -13.30
C TRP A 143 4.26 -1.29 -14.25
N LEU A 144 3.82 -0.45 -15.19
CA LEU A 144 2.70 -0.74 -16.10
C LEU A 144 2.94 -1.96 -17.00
N PRO A 145 4.15 -2.20 -17.56
CA PRO A 145 4.42 -3.41 -18.32
C PRO A 145 4.17 -4.72 -17.55
N ARG A 146 4.36 -4.73 -16.23
CA ARG A 146 4.10 -5.92 -15.41
C ARG A 146 2.61 -6.19 -15.24
N ILE A 147 1.80 -5.14 -15.14
CA ILE A 147 0.33 -5.28 -15.15
C ILE A 147 -0.12 -5.85 -16.51
N ALA A 148 0.43 -5.34 -17.61
CA ALA A 148 0.13 -5.84 -18.95
C ALA A 148 0.52 -7.32 -19.13
N GLU A 149 1.69 -7.73 -18.64
CA GLU A 149 2.15 -9.12 -18.65
C GLU A 149 1.18 -10.02 -17.86
N ASN A 150 0.80 -9.62 -16.65
CA ASN A 150 -0.18 -10.36 -15.86
C ASN A 150 -1.52 -10.49 -16.61
N LEU A 151 -2.05 -9.40 -17.18
CA LEU A 151 -3.28 -9.42 -17.97
C LEU A 151 -3.19 -10.32 -19.20
N GLN A 152 -2.07 -10.30 -19.92
CA GLN A 152 -1.81 -11.18 -21.07
C GLN A 152 -1.87 -12.67 -20.68
N HIS A 153 -1.43 -12.99 -19.48
CA HIS A 153 -1.47 -14.34 -18.93
C HIS A 153 -2.73 -14.62 -18.08
N GLY A 154 -3.69 -13.70 -18.04
CA GLY A 154 -4.92 -13.82 -17.26
C GLY A 154 -4.70 -13.96 -15.76
N MET A 155 -3.65 -13.32 -15.23
CA MET A 155 -3.33 -13.26 -13.81
C MET A 155 -3.83 -11.95 -13.20
N HIS A 156 -4.30 -12.01 -11.95
CA HIS A 156 -4.61 -10.81 -11.17
C HIS A 156 -3.33 -10.08 -10.76
N THR A 157 -3.43 -8.78 -10.48
CA THR A 157 -2.29 -7.99 -10.04
C THR A 157 -2.61 -7.30 -8.72
N LEU A 158 -1.81 -7.55 -7.68
CA LEU A 158 -1.80 -6.72 -6.49
C LEU A 158 -0.99 -5.44 -6.80
N VAL A 159 -1.61 -4.30 -6.57
CA VAL A 159 -1.05 -2.97 -6.77
C VAL A 159 -0.91 -2.30 -5.40
N LEU A 160 0.32 -2.05 -5.01
CA LEU A 160 0.68 -1.37 -3.76
C LEU A 160 0.89 0.13 -4.05
N GLY A 161 0.26 0.98 -3.24
CA GLY A 161 0.45 2.42 -3.28
C GLY A 161 1.71 2.85 -2.52
N ASP A 162 2.32 3.95 -2.96
CA ASP A 162 3.51 4.51 -2.32
C ASP A 162 3.23 5.01 -0.89
N ILE A 163 4.26 4.94 -0.07
CA ILE A 163 4.27 5.40 1.32
C ILE A 163 5.47 6.31 1.50
N LYS A 164 5.22 7.59 1.82
CA LYS A 164 6.25 8.58 2.11
C LYS A 164 6.16 8.96 3.58
N VAL A 165 7.03 8.39 4.40
CA VAL A 165 7.14 8.70 5.83
C VAL A 165 8.50 9.34 6.07
N ARG A 166 8.50 10.49 6.76
CA ARG A 166 9.73 11.18 7.18
C ARG A 166 10.67 11.49 5.99
N GLU A 167 10.12 11.96 4.88
CA GLU A 167 10.91 12.43 3.73
C GLU A 167 11.13 13.95 3.78
N GLN A 168 12.27 14.42 3.27
CA GLN A 168 12.53 15.84 3.06
C GLN A 168 11.92 16.29 1.72
N SER A 169 11.55 17.56 1.61
CA SER A 169 11.20 18.12 0.31
C SER A 169 12.47 18.24 -0.57
N GLU A 170 12.30 18.22 -1.89
CA GLU A 170 13.42 18.42 -2.82
C GLU A 170 14.11 19.78 -2.58
N GLU A 171 13.33 20.79 -2.22
CA GLU A 171 13.83 22.12 -1.87
C GLU A 171 14.63 22.12 -0.56
N ASP A 172 14.14 21.44 0.48
CA ASP A 172 14.84 21.28 1.75
C ASP A 172 16.17 20.51 1.55
N MET A 173 16.15 19.43 0.76
CA MET A 173 17.36 18.67 0.42
C MET A 173 18.37 19.52 -0.33
N ALA A 174 17.94 20.26 -1.36
CA ALA A 174 18.82 21.14 -2.14
C ALA A 174 19.45 22.26 -1.30
N ARG A 175 18.79 22.65 -0.19
CA ARG A 175 19.27 23.66 0.76
C ARG A 175 19.98 23.08 1.98
N GLY A 176 20.07 21.74 2.10
CA GLY A 176 20.66 21.07 3.25
C GLY A 176 19.86 21.26 4.55
N ILE A 177 18.57 21.57 4.46
CA ILE A 177 17.69 21.78 5.62
C ILE A 177 17.09 20.44 6.01
N GLN A 178 17.38 19.95 7.22
CA GLN A 178 16.76 18.74 7.75
C GLN A 178 15.35 19.02 8.29
N ARG A 179 14.38 19.16 7.38
CA ARG A 179 12.96 19.28 7.70
C ARG A 179 12.18 18.15 7.04
N TYR A 180 11.49 17.37 7.86
CA TYR A 180 10.67 16.25 7.39
C TYR A 180 9.24 16.70 7.14
N GLN A 181 8.68 16.20 6.05
CA GLN A 181 7.29 16.39 5.66
C GLN A 181 6.38 15.43 6.46
N PRO A 182 5.09 15.79 6.64
CA PRO A 182 4.12 14.87 7.21
C PRO A 182 4.00 13.59 6.36
N PRO A 183 3.65 12.45 6.97
CA PRO A 183 3.53 11.20 6.25
C PRO A 183 2.41 11.29 5.20
N ARG A 184 2.66 10.73 4.02
CA ARG A 184 1.70 10.65 2.92
C ARG A 184 1.56 9.21 2.46
N TYR A 185 0.31 8.78 2.30
CA TYR A 185 -0.05 7.44 1.85
C TYR A 185 -0.89 7.57 0.60
N MET A 186 -0.60 6.76 -0.42
CA MET A 186 -1.37 6.82 -1.66
C MET A 186 -2.78 6.27 -1.45
N LEU A 187 -3.79 7.06 -1.82
CA LEU A 187 -5.20 6.70 -1.70
C LEU A 187 -5.71 6.00 -2.96
N ILE A 188 -6.81 5.25 -2.84
CA ILE A 188 -7.43 4.53 -3.96
C ILE A 188 -7.68 5.43 -5.19
N PRO A 189 -8.34 6.61 -5.08
CA PRO A 189 -8.57 7.46 -6.25
C PRO A 189 -7.26 7.92 -6.92
N GLN A 190 -6.24 8.29 -6.14
CA GLN A 190 -4.93 8.69 -6.66
C GLN A 190 -4.23 7.53 -7.37
N LEU A 191 -4.34 6.32 -6.82
CA LEU A 191 -3.79 5.11 -7.43
C LEU A 191 -4.49 4.81 -8.75
N ILE A 192 -5.81 4.88 -8.80
CA ILE A 192 -6.61 4.68 -10.02
C ILE A 192 -6.26 5.72 -11.09
N GLU A 193 -6.16 7.00 -10.73
CA GLU A 193 -5.74 8.06 -11.65
C GLU A 193 -4.38 7.76 -12.27
N LYS A 194 -3.38 7.38 -11.47
CA LYS A 194 -2.06 7.00 -11.99
C LYS A 194 -2.11 5.80 -12.92
N LEU A 195 -2.89 4.77 -12.57
CA LEU A 195 -3.08 3.58 -13.40
C LEU A 195 -3.68 3.94 -14.77
N LEU A 196 -4.75 4.74 -14.79
CA LEU A 196 -5.44 5.15 -16.00
C LEU A 196 -4.59 6.11 -16.84
N SER A 197 -3.98 7.12 -16.23
CA SER A 197 -3.12 8.08 -16.94
C SER A 197 -1.90 7.40 -17.57
N ALA A 198 -1.27 6.45 -16.88
CA ALA A 198 -0.15 5.70 -17.45
C ALA A 198 -0.60 4.79 -18.61
N SER A 199 -1.74 4.10 -18.47
CA SER A 199 -2.35 3.29 -19.53
C SER A 199 -2.63 4.11 -20.79
N GLU A 200 -3.18 5.32 -20.62
CA GLU A 200 -3.47 6.23 -21.72
C GLU A 200 -2.20 6.79 -22.37
N ALA A 201 -1.24 7.29 -21.57
CA ALA A 201 0.03 7.80 -22.08
C ALA A 201 0.81 6.73 -22.86
N HIS A 202 0.75 5.47 -22.41
CA HIS A 202 1.33 4.35 -23.13
C HIS A 202 0.68 4.14 -24.50
N SER A 203 -0.65 4.14 -24.58
CA SER A 203 -1.39 3.95 -25.84
C SER A 203 -1.09 5.03 -26.90
N GLN A 204 -0.70 6.23 -26.46
CA GLN A 204 -0.31 7.34 -27.33
C GLN A 204 1.14 7.26 -27.83
N GLY A 205 1.88 6.17 -27.51
CA GLY A 205 3.26 5.97 -27.93
C GLY A 205 4.28 6.86 -27.21
N LEU A 206 3.87 7.50 -26.11
CA LEU A 206 4.72 8.39 -25.30
C LEU A 206 5.66 7.61 -24.36
N ALA A 207 5.38 6.33 -24.11
CA ALA A 207 6.18 5.45 -23.28
C ALA A 207 7.09 4.54 -24.13
N LYS A 208 8.39 4.48 -23.78
CA LYS A 208 9.36 3.56 -24.41
C LYS A 208 9.09 2.12 -23.99
N SER A 209 8.17 1.44 -24.66
CA SER A 209 7.75 0.08 -24.30
C SER A 209 7.33 -0.71 -25.54
N SER A 210 7.62 -2.01 -25.54
CA SER A 210 7.27 -2.98 -26.60
C SER A 210 5.84 -3.53 -26.47
N LEU A 211 4.99 -2.88 -25.68
CA LEU A 211 3.60 -3.27 -25.43
C LEU A 211 2.66 -2.85 -26.57
N PRO A 212 1.43 -3.40 -26.62
CA PRO A 212 0.45 -3.09 -27.66
C PRO A 212 0.03 -1.61 -27.68
N VAL A 213 -0.38 -1.11 -28.85
CA VAL A 213 -0.83 0.29 -29.07
C VAL A 213 -2.21 0.59 -28.44
N ALA A 214 -2.83 -0.38 -27.77
CA ALA A 214 -4.13 -0.22 -27.11
C ALA A 214 -3.95 0.11 -25.62
N PRO A 215 -4.90 0.85 -24.99
CA PRO A 215 -4.87 1.07 -23.55
C PRO A 215 -4.93 -0.28 -22.82
N ILE A 216 -4.02 -0.46 -21.86
CA ILE A 216 -3.87 -1.69 -21.07
C ILE A 216 -5.05 -1.86 -20.09
N LEU A 217 -5.51 -0.74 -19.55
CA LEU A 217 -6.63 -0.65 -18.60
C LEU A 217 -7.72 0.24 -19.18
N SER A 218 -8.97 -0.20 -19.03
CA SER A 218 -10.18 0.56 -19.33
C SER A 218 -10.90 0.94 -18.05
N ALA A 219 -11.22 2.23 -17.87
CA ALA A 219 -11.93 2.70 -16.69
C ALA A 219 -13.28 1.98 -16.48
N GLN A 220 -13.99 1.69 -17.57
CA GLN A 220 -15.36 1.13 -17.54
C GLN A 220 -15.39 -0.40 -17.56
N ASN A 221 -14.34 -1.05 -18.06
CA ASN A 221 -14.35 -2.50 -18.31
C ASN A 221 -13.35 -3.27 -17.45
N THR A 222 -12.44 -2.58 -16.75
CA THR A 222 -11.48 -3.24 -15.86
C THR A 222 -12.10 -3.36 -14.48
N LEU A 223 -12.34 -4.59 -14.06
CA LEU A 223 -12.75 -4.89 -12.70
C LEU A 223 -11.56 -4.77 -11.75
N ALA A 224 -11.81 -4.22 -10.57
CA ALA A 224 -10.84 -4.08 -9.51
C ALA A 224 -11.48 -4.25 -8.13
N VAL A 225 -10.66 -4.58 -7.14
CA VAL A 225 -11.05 -4.71 -5.75
C VAL A 225 -10.13 -3.87 -4.88
N ALA A 226 -10.65 -2.84 -4.23
CA ALA A 226 -9.93 -2.05 -3.24
C ALA A 226 -9.93 -2.79 -1.89
N LEU A 227 -8.76 -2.90 -1.29
CA LEU A 227 -8.52 -3.51 0.01
C LEU A 227 -8.02 -2.42 0.96
N CYS A 228 -8.85 -2.05 1.93
CA CYS A 228 -8.62 -0.93 2.82
C CYS A 228 -8.49 -1.41 4.26
N ARG A 229 -7.39 -1.04 4.92
CA ARG A 229 -7.10 -1.35 6.34
C ARG A 229 -7.28 -2.83 6.69
N MET A 230 -6.78 -3.70 5.84
CA MET A 230 -6.88 -5.15 6.04
C MET A 230 -6.37 -5.56 7.43
N GLY A 231 -7.13 -6.37 8.15
CA GLY A 231 -6.89 -6.81 9.52
C GLY A 231 -7.49 -5.91 10.61
N ALA A 232 -7.86 -4.66 10.30
CA ALA A 232 -8.41 -3.75 11.30
C ALA A 232 -9.93 -3.94 11.46
N GLU A 233 -10.50 -3.50 12.60
CA GLU A 233 -11.96 -3.47 12.79
C GLU A 233 -12.69 -2.59 11.76
N SER A 234 -11.96 -1.64 11.18
CA SER A 234 -12.44 -0.73 10.15
C SER A 234 -12.00 -1.13 8.73
N GLU A 235 -11.65 -2.41 8.55
CA GLU A 235 -11.38 -3.01 7.24
C GLU A 235 -12.54 -2.76 6.27
N GLY A 236 -12.22 -2.42 5.04
CA GLY A 236 -13.17 -2.21 3.96
C GLY A 236 -12.71 -2.90 2.69
N ILE A 237 -13.64 -3.60 2.02
CA ILE A 237 -13.42 -4.23 0.72
C ILE A 237 -14.48 -3.70 -0.24
N TYR A 238 -14.03 -3.19 -1.39
CA TYR A 238 -14.90 -2.56 -2.37
C TYR A 238 -14.57 -3.09 -3.76
N ALA A 239 -15.56 -3.64 -4.45
CA ALA A 239 -15.42 -4.18 -5.79
C ALA A 239 -16.19 -3.31 -6.81
N GLY A 240 -15.64 -3.16 -8.00
CA GLY A 240 -16.29 -2.39 -9.06
C GLY A 240 -15.39 -2.25 -10.27
N THR A 241 -15.84 -1.47 -11.23
CA THR A 241 -14.95 -0.98 -12.28
C THR A 241 -13.99 0.08 -11.72
N LEU A 242 -12.85 0.33 -12.38
CA LEU A 242 -11.96 1.42 -11.99
C LEU A 242 -12.68 2.78 -11.93
N ALA A 243 -13.61 3.03 -12.85
CA ALA A 243 -14.43 4.24 -12.85
C ALA A 243 -15.36 4.32 -11.64
N GLU A 244 -16.02 3.22 -11.28
CA GLU A 244 -16.92 3.17 -10.12
C GLU A 244 -16.18 3.37 -8.81
N LEU A 245 -15.03 2.74 -8.64
CA LEU A 245 -14.20 2.93 -7.45
C LEU A 245 -13.63 4.36 -7.37
N HIS A 246 -13.22 4.95 -8.50
CA HIS A 246 -12.77 6.34 -8.52
C HIS A 246 -13.90 7.31 -8.15
N ALA A 247 -15.11 7.07 -8.68
CA ALA A 247 -16.29 7.90 -8.44
C ALA A 247 -16.76 7.92 -6.98
N LEU A 248 -16.44 6.90 -6.17
CA LEU A 248 -16.77 6.90 -4.74
C LEU A 248 -16.15 8.07 -3.97
N ALA A 249 -15.01 8.59 -4.43
CA ALA A 249 -14.32 9.73 -3.84
C ALA A 249 -14.48 11.03 -4.64
N ALA A 250 -15.33 11.03 -5.68
CA ALA A 250 -15.61 12.21 -6.48
C ALA A 250 -16.56 13.16 -5.74
N ALA A 251 -16.43 14.45 -5.97
CA ALA A 251 -17.40 15.43 -5.50
C ALA A 251 -18.73 15.23 -6.23
N THR A 252 -19.84 15.36 -5.49
CA THR A 252 -21.15 15.48 -6.12
C THR A 252 -21.21 16.76 -6.96
N PRO A 253 -22.11 16.87 -7.96
CA PRO A 253 -22.25 18.09 -8.75
C PRO A 253 -22.56 19.34 -7.89
N GLU A 254 -23.26 19.16 -6.78
CA GLU A 254 -23.58 20.25 -5.85
C GLU A 254 -22.35 20.69 -5.05
N GLU A 255 -21.58 19.74 -4.51
CA GLU A 255 -20.31 20.02 -3.83
C GLU A 255 -19.31 20.65 -4.77
N ALA A 256 -19.13 20.12 -5.98
CA ALA A 256 -18.22 20.65 -6.99
C ALA A 256 -18.54 22.10 -7.34
N ARG A 257 -19.83 22.44 -7.51
CA ARG A 257 -20.25 23.82 -7.76
C ARG A 257 -20.00 24.73 -6.57
N ALA A 258 -20.34 24.30 -5.36
CA ALA A 258 -20.10 25.09 -4.14
C ALA A 258 -18.60 25.31 -3.88
N GLU A 259 -17.80 24.32 -4.21
CA GLU A 259 -16.34 24.34 -4.15
C GLU A 259 -15.72 25.33 -5.15
N GLU A 260 -16.22 25.33 -6.39
CA GLU A 260 -15.82 26.29 -7.43
C GLU A 260 -16.23 27.72 -7.03
N GLU A 261 -17.47 27.92 -6.58
CA GLU A 261 -17.95 29.22 -6.08
C GLU A 261 -17.11 29.73 -4.89
N ALA A 262 -16.65 28.84 -4.00
CA ALA A 262 -15.82 29.20 -2.86
C ALA A 262 -14.38 29.54 -3.26
N ASP A 263 -13.81 28.84 -4.24
CA ASP A 263 -12.48 29.15 -4.78
C ASP A 263 -12.51 30.49 -5.55
N ASP A 264 -13.54 30.73 -6.37
CA ASP A 264 -13.72 31.97 -7.14
C ASP A 264 -13.98 33.20 -6.25
N ALA A 265 -14.63 33.01 -5.10
CA ALA A 265 -14.89 34.10 -4.15
C ALA A 265 -13.61 34.60 -3.46
N ASP A 266 -12.53 33.83 -3.47
CA ASP A 266 -11.24 34.19 -2.86
C ASP A 266 -10.26 34.72 -3.91
N GLU A 267 -10.54 35.91 -4.46
CA GLU A 267 -9.74 36.57 -5.51
C GLU A 267 -8.27 36.81 -5.14
N LEU A 268 -7.91 36.69 -3.86
CA LEU A 268 -6.55 36.90 -3.34
C LEU A 268 -5.75 35.59 -3.18
N ALA A 269 -6.39 34.44 -3.29
CA ALA A 269 -5.72 33.16 -3.19
C ALA A 269 -4.78 32.93 -4.38
N SER A 270 -3.55 32.52 -4.10
CA SER A 270 -2.65 32.05 -5.15
C SER A 270 -3.08 30.68 -5.69
N GLU A 271 -2.72 30.38 -6.94
CA GLU A 271 -2.95 29.04 -7.53
C GLU A 271 -2.42 27.90 -6.65
N ALA A 272 -1.27 28.09 -6.01
CA ALA A 272 -0.69 27.11 -5.10
C ALA A 272 -1.55 26.86 -3.84
N GLU A 273 -2.24 27.89 -3.34
CA GLU A 273 -3.17 27.76 -2.22
C GLU A 273 -4.46 27.07 -2.64
N LEU A 274 -5.00 27.42 -3.81
CA LEU A 274 -6.18 26.76 -4.38
C LEU A 274 -5.92 25.27 -4.64
N ASP A 275 -4.78 24.92 -5.24
CA ASP A 275 -4.38 23.53 -5.46
C ASP A 275 -4.26 22.75 -4.15
N LYS A 276 -3.73 23.39 -3.10
CA LYS A 276 -3.66 22.78 -1.77
C LYS A 276 -5.05 22.52 -1.19
N ARG A 277 -6.00 23.46 -1.36
CA ARG A 277 -7.41 23.29 -0.93
C ARG A 277 -8.08 22.15 -1.69
N ARG A 278 -7.89 22.08 -3.01
CA ARG A 278 -8.43 21.00 -3.85
C ARG A 278 -7.87 19.63 -3.45
N ALA A 279 -6.57 19.55 -3.22
CA ALA A 279 -5.91 18.32 -2.76
C ALA A 279 -6.44 17.86 -1.39
N GLN A 280 -6.61 18.79 -0.44
CA GLN A 280 -7.15 18.48 0.88
C GLN A 280 -8.59 17.96 0.79
N ARG A 281 -9.45 18.63 0.02
CA ARG A 281 -10.84 18.18 -0.21
C ARG A 281 -10.89 16.78 -0.84
N ALA A 282 -10.02 16.51 -1.81
CA ALA A 282 -9.92 15.19 -2.43
C ALA A 282 -9.46 14.10 -1.43
N GLU A 283 -8.52 14.42 -0.54
CA GLU A 283 -8.08 13.52 0.54
C GLU A 283 -9.22 13.24 1.54
N GLU A 284 -9.95 14.27 1.97
CA GLU A 284 -11.10 14.13 2.87
C GLU A 284 -12.21 13.26 2.26
N ARG A 285 -12.52 13.45 0.97
CA ARG A 285 -13.47 12.59 0.25
C ARG A 285 -12.99 11.15 0.15
N ALA A 286 -11.72 10.95 -0.18
CA ALA A 286 -11.12 9.62 -0.23
C ALA A 286 -11.18 8.91 1.14
N HIS A 287 -10.96 9.63 2.25
CA HIS A 287 -11.13 9.09 3.59
C HIS A 287 -12.58 8.77 3.94
N THR A 288 -13.52 9.58 3.46
CA THR A 288 -14.95 9.32 3.64
C THR A 288 -15.37 8.05 2.88
N ALA A 289 -14.84 7.85 1.67
CA ALA A 289 -15.17 6.72 0.81
C ALA A 289 -14.53 5.40 1.25
N PHE A 290 -13.23 5.42 1.55
CA PHE A 290 -12.40 4.21 1.73
C PHE A 290 -11.82 4.06 3.14
N GLY A 291 -11.97 5.09 3.97
CA GLY A 291 -11.33 5.16 5.27
C GLY A 291 -9.92 5.76 5.25
N ALA A 292 -9.31 5.78 6.42
CA ALA A 292 -7.90 6.11 6.59
C ALA A 292 -7.02 5.03 5.92
N PRO A 293 -5.78 5.37 5.51
CA PRO A 293 -4.81 4.40 5.01
C PRO A 293 -4.54 3.29 6.03
N LEU A 294 -4.01 2.13 5.64
CA LEU A 294 -3.40 1.80 4.34
C LEU A 294 -4.38 1.19 3.34
N HIS A 295 -4.14 1.47 2.06
CA HIS A 295 -4.94 0.98 0.95
C HIS A 295 -4.08 0.20 -0.05
N SER A 296 -4.67 -0.80 -0.68
CA SER A 296 -4.11 -1.49 -1.86
C SER A 296 -5.23 -1.79 -2.85
N LEU A 297 -4.87 -2.02 -4.11
CA LEU A 297 -5.83 -2.29 -5.17
C LEU A 297 -5.47 -3.59 -5.87
N VAL A 298 -6.46 -4.42 -6.14
CA VAL A 298 -6.30 -5.60 -6.98
C VAL A 298 -6.91 -5.33 -8.34
N ILE A 299 -6.13 -5.51 -9.41
CA ILE A 299 -6.62 -5.51 -10.79
C ILE A 299 -6.97 -6.94 -11.18
N VAL A 300 -8.22 -7.14 -11.62
CA VAL A 300 -8.70 -8.46 -12.04
C VAL A 300 -8.07 -8.82 -13.40
N GLY A 301 -7.34 -9.95 -13.43
CA GLY A 301 -6.79 -10.56 -14.63
C GLY A 301 -7.85 -10.87 -15.69
N SER A 302 -7.46 -10.95 -16.95
CA SER A 302 -8.38 -11.27 -18.07
C SER A 302 -9.06 -12.64 -17.97
N ARG A 303 -8.61 -13.51 -17.05
CA ARG A 303 -9.25 -14.76 -16.68
C ARG A 303 -9.67 -14.67 -15.22
N ILE A 304 -10.93 -14.95 -14.95
CA ILE A 304 -11.50 -15.03 -13.59
C ILE A 304 -12.49 -16.19 -13.57
N HIS A 305 -12.47 -16.98 -12.49
CA HIS A 305 -13.41 -18.07 -12.32
C HIS A 305 -14.78 -17.55 -11.84
N ASP A 306 -15.88 -18.21 -12.21
CA ASP A 306 -17.24 -17.79 -11.84
C ASP A 306 -17.42 -17.61 -10.32
N MET A 307 -16.82 -18.51 -9.53
CA MET A 307 -16.81 -18.39 -8.06
C MET A 307 -16.04 -17.18 -7.54
N GLU A 308 -14.92 -16.82 -8.18
CA GLU A 308 -14.16 -15.62 -7.81
C GLU A 308 -14.97 -14.36 -8.13
N ALA A 309 -15.60 -14.32 -9.31
CA ALA A 309 -16.47 -13.21 -9.70
C ALA A 309 -17.67 -13.06 -8.76
N ARG A 310 -18.30 -14.18 -8.35
CA ARG A 310 -19.42 -14.18 -7.40
C ARG A 310 -19.03 -13.80 -5.98
N TYR A 311 -17.86 -14.24 -5.51
CA TYR A 311 -17.35 -13.86 -4.18
C TYR A 311 -16.99 -12.38 -4.18
N ALA A 312 -16.12 -11.93 -5.08
CA ALA A 312 -15.72 -10.53 -5.15
C ALA A 312 -16.92 -9.61 -5.38
N GLY A 313 -17.92 -10.06 -6.14
CA GLY A 313 -19.19 -9.36 -6.35
C GLY A 313 -20.03 -9.16 -5.09
N GLN A 314 -19.77 -9.87 -3.98
CA GLN A 314 -20.40 -9.57 -2.68
C GLN A 314 -19.97 -8.21 -2.13
N TYR A 315 -18.83 -7.69 -2.58
CA TYR A 315 -18.27 -6.41 -2.17
C TYR A 315 -18.55 -5.28 -3.17
N LYS A 316 -19.41 -5.51 -4.17
CA LYS A 316 -19.64 -4.53 -5.23
C LYS A 316 -20.25 -3.24 -4.68
N VAL A 317 -19.78 -2.11 -5.19
CA VAL A 317 -20.31 -0.80 -4.79
C VAL A 317 -21.76 -0.63 -5.25
N THR A 318 -22.53 0.21 -4.56
CA THR A 318 -23.94 0.45 -4.89
C THR A 318 -24.10 0.94 -6.33
N GLY A 319 -24.95 0.26 -7.10
CA GLY A 319 -25.18 0.57 -8.52
C GLY A 319 -24.08 0.07 -9.47
N SER A 320 -23.12 -0.73 -8.98
CA SER A 320 -22.04 -1.27 -9.80
C SER A 320 -22.53 -2.18 -10.92
N ARG A 321 -21.87 -2.07 -12.07
CA ARG A 321 -21.97 -2.95 -13.24
C ARG A 321 -21.09 -4.20 -13.14
N TRP A 322 -20.58 -4.55 -11.95
CA TRP A 322 -19.69 -5.68 -11.72
C TRP A 322 -20.13 -6.96 -12.44
N ASP A 323 -21.38 -7.38 -12.25
CA ASP A 323 -21.90 -8.63 -12.81
C ASP A 323 -22.04 -8.57 -14.34
N ASP A 324 -22.43 -7.41 -14.88
CA ASP A 324 -22.54 -7.20 -16.32
C ASP A 324 -21.16 -7.25 -16.96
N VAL A 325 -20.18 -6.55 -16.39
CA VAL A 325 -18.79 -6.53 -16.87
C VAL A 325 -18.15 -7.92 -16.73
N ALA A 326 -18.36 -8.63 -15.62
CA ALA A 326 -17.87 -10.00 -15.44
C ALA A 326 -18.40 -10.93 -16.54
N ARG A 327 -19.66 -10.76 -16.96
CA ARG A 327 -20.28 -11.56 -18.03
C ARG A 327 -19.81 -11.14 -19.42
N GLU A 328 -19.85 -9.85 -19.72
CA GLU A 328 -19.62 -9.28 -21.06
C GLU A 328 -18.13 -9.24 -21.44
N VAL A 329 -17.27 -8.93 -20.47
CA VAL A 329 -15.83 -8.71 -20.68
C VAL A 329 -15.02 -9.93 -20.29
N TYR A 330 -15.35 -10.57 -19.16
CA TYR A 330 -14.59 -11.69 -18.62
C TYR A 330 -15.19 -13.07 -18.93
N GLY A 331 -16.41 -13.12 -19.49
CA GLY A 331 -17.05 -14.35 -19.93
C GLY A 331 -17.56 -15.25 -18.79
N CYS A 332 -17.75 -14.70 -17.59
CA CYS A 332 -18.29 -15.44 -16.45
C CYS A 332 -19.75 -15.87 -16.70
N ARG A 333 -20.12 -17.01 -16.14
CA ARG A 333 -21.48 -17.57 -16.16
C ARG A 333 -22.13 -17.41 -14.77
N ASP A 334 -23.45 -17.25 -14.75
CA ASP A 334 -24.25 -17.12 -13.50
C ASP A 334 -24.19 -18.39 -12.62
#